data_AF-A0A182T0W4-F1
#
_entry.id   AF-A0A182T0W4-F1
#
_cell.length_a   1.000
_cell.length_b   1.000
_cell.length_c   1.000
_cell.angle_alpha   90.00
_cell.angle_beta   90.00
_cell.angle_gamma   90.00
#
_symmetry.space_group_name_H-M   'P 1'
#
loop_
_entity.id
_entity.type
_entity.pdbx_description
1 polymer ?
#
loop_
_entity_poly.entity_id
_entity_poly.type
_entity_poly.pdbx_seq_one_letter_code
_entity_poly.pdbx_strand_id
1 'polypeptide(L)'
;MKWSGTLVSSPTGHPLMHKLYAQILYREGDLTQARQHFAQAKDGTSCGFLLIEISRTKGFVGEIDLFVAHIVLQQLAMKEPTTAADTFTTYCKFHTGIACTDPPFALPLLNFLFFLLQLVEQNNRKYATFEALCDLYKPSLDRDPSYEKYLQKIGVKFFDGSRYEQRNIIFSDLLQQFFIDLEEDDLDEGTSVHGEVD
;
A
#
# COMPACT_ATOMS: atom_id res chain seq x y z
N MET A 1 14.92 0.13 -12.88
CA MET A 1 13.69 0.92 -12.67
C MET A 1 13.72 2.30 -13.34
N LYS A 2 14.72 3.16 -13.04
CA LYS A 2 14.85 4.53 -13.59
C LYS A 2 14.64 4.64 -15.11
N TRP A 3 15.34 3.82 -15.91
CA TRP A 3 15.17 3.81 -17.37
C TRP A 3 13.73 3.52 -17.83
N SER A 4 13.06 2.54 -17.20
CA SER A 4 11.67 2.24 -17.57
C SER A 4 10.70 3.36 -17.21
N GLY A 5 11.02 4.17 -16.19
CA GLY A 5 10.22 5.31 -15.78
C GLY A 5 10.23 6.45 -16.79
N THR A 6 11.35 6.65 -17.51
CA THR A 6 11.44 7.71 -18.54
C THR A 6 10.52 7.46 -19.72
N LEU A 7 10.14 6.20 -19.98
CA LEU A 7 9.22 5.83 -21.07
C LEU A 7 7.76 6.21 -20.79
N VAL A 8 7.38 6.35 -19.52
CA VAL A 8 5.99 6.60 -19.08
C VAL A 8 5.87 7.81 -18.16
N SER A 9 6.93 8.63 -18.06
CA SER A 9 7.02 9.77 -17.13
C SER A 9 6.63 9.39 -15.69
N SER A 10 7.00 8.18 -15.26
CA SER A 10 6.76 7.68 -13.91
C SER A 10 8.04 7.81 -13.09
N PRO A 11 8.00 8.48 -11.92
CA PRO A 11 9.19 8.61 -11.07
C PRO A 11 9.64 7.26 -10.49
N THR A 12 8.74 6.30 -10.36
CA THR A 12 9.03 5.00 -9.74
C THR A 12 9.37 3.90 -10.74
N GLY A 13 8.95 4.05 -12.01
CA GLY A 13 9.19 3.07 -13.06
C GLY A 13 7.92 2.65 -13.81
N HIS A 14 8.10 1.82 -14.83
CA HIS A 14 6.99 1.26 -15.61
C HIS A 14 6.31 0.10 -14.85
N PRO A 15 4.97 0.06 -14.73
CA PRO A 15 4.26 -0.99 -13.97
C PRO A 15 4.62 -2.42 -14.39
N LEU A 16 4.74 -2.68 -15.70
CA LEU A 16 5.21 -3.98 -16.20
C LEU A 16 6.59 -4.39 -15.68
N MET A 17 7.53 -3.45 -15.55
CA MET A 17 8.86 -3.75 -15.01
C MET A 17 8.79 -4.06 -13.51
N HIS A 18 7.94 -3.34 -12.76
CA HIS A 18 7.65 -3.69 -11.38
C HIS A 18 7.09 -5.11 -11.28
N LYS A 19 6.13 -5.47 -12.12
CA LYS A 19 5.54 -6.82 -12.15
C LYS A 19 6.59 -7.91 -12.37
N LEU A 20 7.41 -7.77 -13.42
CA LEU A 20 8.43 -8.76 -13.77
C LEU A 20 9.47 -8.91 -12.66
N TYR A 21 9.95 -7.80 -12.10
CA TYR A 21 10.92 -7.83 -11.03
C TYR A 21 10.34 -8.41 -9.74
N ALA A 22 9.10 -8.05 -9.39
CA ALA A 22 8.39 -8.63 -8.25
C ALA A 22 8.22 -10.14 -8.36
N GLN A 23 7.99 -10.66 -9.57
CA GLN A 23 7.90 -12.11 -9.82
C GLN A 23 9.24 -12.82 -9.64
N ILE A 24 10.36 -12.18 -9.98
CA ILE A 24 11.71 -12.72 -9.74
C ILE A 24 11.97 -12.78 -8.23
N LEU A 25 11.81 -11.66 -7.52
CA LEU A 25 11.97 -11.56 -6.07
C LEU A 25 11.08 -12.57 -5.32
N TYR A 26 9.83 -12.73 -5.77
CA TYR A 26 8.91 -13.72 -5.22
C TYR A 26 9.45 -15.15 -5.35
N ARG A 27 10.01 -15.52 -6.52
CA ARG A 27 10.61 -16.84 -6.75
C ARG A 27 11.88 -17.06 -5.95
N GLU A 28 12.63 -15.99 -5.69
CA GLU A 28 13.84 -16.01 -4.85
C GLU A 28 13.51 -16.02 -3.35
N GLY A 29 12.25 -15.82 -2.97
CA GLY A 29 11.79 -15.82 -1.58
C GLY A 29 11.90 -14.46 -0.88
N ASP A 30 12.35 -13.41 -1.56
CA ASP A 30 12.32 -12.04 -1.03
C ASP A 30 10.92 -11.44 -1.14
N LEU A 31 10.03 -11.92 -0.26
CA LEU A 31 8.64 -11.47 -0.21
C LEU A 31 8.52 -9.99 0.18
N THR A 32 9.49 -9.44 0.90
CA THR A 32 9.46 -8.06 1.38
C THR A 32 9.64 -7.10 0.21
N GLN A 33 10.66 -7.31 -0.61
CA GLN A 33 10.86 -6.51 -1.81
C GLN A 33 9.81 -6.82 -2.88
N ALA A 34 9.42 -8.09 -3.03
CA ALA A 34 8.36 -8.46 -3.97
C ALA A 34 7.08 -7.65 -3.69
N ARG A 35 6.69 -7.49 -2.41
CA ARG A 35 5.52 -6.69 -2.01
C ARG A 35 5.61 -5.24 -2.46
N GLN A 36 6.77 -4.60 -2.27
CA GLN A 36 6.97 -3.21 -2.68
C GLN A 36 6.78 -3.02 -4.19
N HIS A 37 7.30 -3.94 -5.00
CA HIS A 37 7.15 -3.88 -6.45
C HIS A 37 5.74 -4.28 -6.92
N PHE A 38 5.11 -5.29 -6.31
CA PHE A 38 3.73 -5.65 -6.65
C PHE A 38 2.74 -4.50 -6.38
N ALA A 39 2.93 -3.72 -5.31
CA ALA A 39 2.11 -2.54 -5.05
C ALA A 39 2.14 -1.50 -6.19
N GLN A 40 3.25 -1.44 -6.95
CA GLN A 40 3.46 -0.51 -8.07
C GLN A 40 3.16 -1.15 -9.44
N ALA A 41 2.96 -2.47 -9.48
CA ALA A 41 2.72 -3.24 -10.70
C ALA A 41 1.32 -3.05 -11.30
N LYS A 42 0.39 -2.43 -10.56
CA LYS A 42 -1.04 -2.32 -10.91
C LYS A 42 -1.68 -3.68 -11.21
N ASP A 43 -1.28 -4.70 -10.46
CA ASP A 43 -1.78 -6.08 -10.58
C ASP A 43 -2.33 -6.52 -9.22
N GLY A 44 -3.60 -6.19 -8.98
CA GLY A 44 -4.22 -6.40 -7.67
C GLY A 44 -4.41 -7.87 -7.33
N THR A 45 -4.70 -8.70 -8.34
CA THR A 45 -4.85 -10.15 -8.15
C THR A 45 -3.54 -10.79 -7.68
N SER A 46 -2.43 -10.52 -8.36
CA SER A 46 -1.12 -11.06 -7.96
C SER A 46 -0.68 -10.52 -6.60
N CYS A 47 -0.98 -9.25 -6.32
CA CYS A 47 -0.72 -8.64 -5.02
C CYS A 47 -1.51 -9.32 -3.90
N GLY A 48 -2.80 -9.64 -4.13
CA GLY A 48 -3.63 -10.37 -3.17
C GLY A 48 -3.06 -11.74 -2.83
N PHE A 49 -2.63 -12.52 -3.83
CA PHE A 49 -2.01 -13.83 -3.59
C PHE A 49 -0.68 -13.73 -2.84
N LEU A 50 0.17 -12.76 -3.19
CA LEU A 50 1.39 -12.51 -2.46
C LEU A 50 1.11 -12.20 -0.98
N LEU A 51 0.12 -11.36 -0.70
CA LEU A 51 -0.22 -11.01 0.67
C LEU A 51 -0.70 -12.21 1.48
N ILE A 52 -1.42 -13.15 0.86
CA ILE A 52 -1.83 -14.41 1.50
C ILE A 52 -0.60 -15.23 1.88
N GLU A 53 0.40 -15.31 0.99
CA GLU A 53 1.64 -16.01 1.29
C GLU A 53 2.41 -15.33 2.45
N ILE A 54 2.51 -14.01 2.42
CA ILE A 54 3.17 -13.23 3.48
C ILE A 54 2.45 -13.39 4.82
N SER A 55 1.12 -13.25 4.87
CA SER A 55 0.37 -13.35 6.12
C SER A 55 0.46 -14.75 6.73
N ARG A 56 0.58 -15.80 5.91
CA ARG A 56 0.73 -17.18 6.36
C ARG A 56 2.15 -17.52 6.83
N THR A 57 3.16 -16.97 6.17
CA THR A 57 4.58 -17.31 6.44
C THR A 57 5.22 -16.42 7.50
N LYS A 58 4.80 -15.15 7.57
CA LYS A 58 5.42 -14.12 8.43
C LYS A 58 4.45 -13.41 9.37
N GLY A 59 3.13 -13.64 9.25
CA GLY A 59 2.12 -12.92 10.02
C GLY A 59 1.64 -13.66 11.27
N PHE A 60 1.16 -12.89 12.26
CA PHE A 60 0.42 -13.46 13.39
C PHE A 60 -1.08 -13.61 13.05
N VAL A 61 -1.76 -14.55 13.71
CA VAL A 61 -3.19 -14.85 13.47
C VAL A 61 -4.08 -13.60 13.65
N GLY A 62 -3.72 -12.71 14.58
CA GLY A 62 -4.45 -11.47 14.83
C GLY A 62 -4.15 -10.32 13.87
N GLU A 63 -3.32 -10.52 12.85
CA GLU A 63 -2.87 -9.46 11.93
C GLU A 63 -3.34 -9.68 10.48
N ILE A 64 -4.12 -10.72 10.23
CA ILE A 64 -4.57 -11.11 8.88
C ILE A 64 -5.19 -9.92 8.12
N ASP A 65 -6.04 -9.15 8.77
CA ASP A 65 -6.67 -7.96 8.17
C ASP A 65 -5.71 -6.78 8.00
N LEU A 66 -4.65 -6.68 8.81
CA LEU A 66 -3.67 -5.60 8.73
C LEU A 66 -2.83 -5.67 7.45
N PHE A 67 -2.50 -6.87 6.97
CA PHE A 67 -1.73 -7.06 5.73
C PHE A 67 -2.45 -6.48 4.52
N VAL A 68 -3.74 -6.81 4.36
CA VAL A 68 -4.55 -6.31 3.25
C VAL A 68 -4.92 -4.84 3.43
N ALA A 69 -5.19 -4.40 4.67
CA ALA A 69 -5.48 -2.99 4.94
C ALA A 69 -4.34 -2.07 4.54
N HIS A 70 -3.11 -2.41 4.92
CA HIS A 70 -1.93 -1.63 4.59
C HIS A 70 -1.80 -1.41 3.07
N ILE A 71 -1.91 -2.49 2.28
CA ILE A 71 -1.74 -2.43 0.83
C ILE A 71 -2.91 -1.75 0.12
N VAL A 72 -4.16 -2.04 0.53
CA VAL A 72 -5.35 -1.40 -0.07
C VAL A 72 -5.31 0.11 0.16
N LEU A 73 -4.98 0.55 1.38
CA LEU A 73 -4.83 1.97 1.69
C LEU A 73 -3.67 2.61 0.92
N GLN A 74 -2.53 1.91 0.78
CA GLN A 74 -1.42 2.39 -0.03
C GLN A 74 -1.82 2.55 -1.51
N GLN A 75 -2.49 1.56 -2.10
CA GLN A 75 -2.94 1.60 -3.50
C GLN A 75 -3.96 2.72 -3.74
N LEU A 76 -4.91 2.92 -2.81
CA LEU A 76 -5.81 4.06 -2.84
C LEU A 76 -5.04 5.38 -2.75
N ALA A 77 -4.07 5.50 -1.84
CA ALA A 77 -3.22 6.70 -1.75
C ALA A 77 -2.40 6.96 -3.03
N MET A 78 -2.12 5.93 -3.83
CA MET A 78 -1.50 6.05 -5.17
C MET A 78 -2.51 6.35 -6.30
N LYS A 79 -3.80 6.52 -5.97
CA LYS A 79 -4.91 6.74 -6.92
C LYS A 79 -5.17 5.54 -7.84
N GLU A 80 -5.05 4.33 -7.30
CA GLU A 80 -5.27 3.07 -8.03
C GLU A 80 -6.47 2.27 -7.44
N PRO A 81 -7.71 2.79 -7.56
CA PRO A 81 -8.88 2.18 -6.92
C PRO A 81 -9.23 0.79 -7.46
N THR A 82 -9.09 0.57 -8.76
CA THR A 82 -9.35 -0.75 -9.39
C THR A 82 -8.38 -1.81 -8.86
N THR A 83 -7.09 -1.49 -8.81
CA THR A 83 -6.06 -2.38 -8.24
C THR A 83 -6.33 -2.68 -6.77
N ALA A 84 -6.77 -1.67 -6.00
CA ALA A 84 -7.15 -1.83 -4.60
C ALA A 84 -8.33 -2.78 -4.40
N ALA A 85 -9.38 -2.62 -5.20
CA ALA A 85 -10.55 -3.50 -5.17
C ALA A 85 -10.20 -4.95 -5.55
N ASP A 86 -9.38 -5.15 -6.59
CA ASP A 86 -8.93 -6.48 -7.01
C ASP A 86 -8.07 -7.17 -5.93
N THR A 87 -7.17 -6.40 -5.29
CA THR A 87 -6.33 -6.89 -4.18
C THR A 87 -7.19 -7.32 -3.00
N PHE A 88 -8.11 -6.45 -2.57
CA PHE A 88 -9.02 -6.73 -1.47
C PHE A 88 -9.88 -7.96 -1.73
N THR A 89 -10.50 -8.04 -2.91
CA THR A 89 -11.39 -9.14 -3.30
C THR A 89 -10.63 -10.46 -3.36
N THR A 90 -9.45 -10.47 -3.99
CA THR A 90 -8.60 -11.67 -4.09
C THR A 90 -8.17 -12.14 -2.70
N TYR A 91 -7.72 -11.22 -1.85
CA TYR A 91 -7.28 -11.56 -0.51
C TYR A 91 -8.41 -12.16 0.34
N CYS A 92 -9.56 -11.49 0.42
CA CYS A 92 -10.67 -11.96 1.26
C CYS A 92 -11.27 -13.29 0.77
N LYS A 93 -11.34 -13.47 -0.56
CA LYS A 93 -11.85 -14.70 -1.18
C LYS A 93 -10.97 -15.91 -0.90
N PHE A 94 -9.64 -15.77 -0.97
CA PHE A 94 -8.72 -16.91 -0.96
C PHE A 94 -7.95 -17.09 0.35
N HIS A 95 -7.92 -16.10 1.25
CA HIS A 95 -7.29 -16.25 2.55
C HIS A 95 -8.14 -17.17 3.46
N THR A 96 -7.59 -18.30 3.90
CA THR A 96 -8.33 -19.33 4.65
C THR A 96 -8.88 -18.85 5.99
N GLY A 97 -8.23 -17.87 6.63
CA GLY A 97 -8.72 -17.23 7.86
C GLY A 97 -9.86 -16.21 7.67
N ILE A 98 -10.28 -15.95 6.42
CA ILE A 98 -11.40 -15.06 6.07
C ILE A 98 -12.44 -15.83 5.26
N ALA A 99 -12.03 -16.35 4.10
CA ALA A 99 -12.83 -17.15 3.16
C ALA A 99 -14.23 -16.56 2.91
N CYS A 100 -14.29 -15.25 2.66
CA CYS A 100 -15.52 -14.48 2.57
C CYS A 100 -15.40 -13.46 1.44
N THR A 101 -16.41 -13.35 0.58
CA THR A 101 -16.41 -12.43 -0.56
C THR A 101 -17.24 -11.17 -0.32
N ASP A 102 -18.23 -11.25 0.55
CA ASP A 102 -19.23 -10.22 0.73
C ASP A 102 -19.40 -9.89 2.23
N PRO A 103 -19.64 -8.63 2.58
CA PRO A 103 -19.87 -8.25 3.97
C PRO A 103 -21.19 -8.87 4.52
N PRO A 104 -21.33 -8.98 5.86
CA PRO A 104 -20.39 -8.51 6.87
C PRO A 104 -19.23 -9.49 7.10
N PHE A 105 -18.02 -8.95 7.09
CA PHE A 105 -16.82 -9.66 7.54
C PHE A 105 -16.79 -9.73 9.07
N ALA A 106 -16.25 -10.80 9.63
CA ALA A 106 -16.05 -10.93 11.08
C ALA A 106 -15.04 -9.91 11.63
N LEU A 107 -14.09 -9.47 10.78
CA LEU A 107 -13.06 -8.51 11.11
C LEU A 107 -13.54 -7.09 10.75
N PRO A 108 -13.74 -6.18 11.73
CA PRO A 108 -14.29 -4.86 11.47
C PRO A 108 -13.44 -4.03 10.49
N LEU A 109 -12.12 -4.18 10.51
CA LEU A 109 -11.23 -3.49 9.57
C LEU A 109 -11.51 -3.88 8.11
N LEU A 110 -11.89 -5.12 7.82
CA LEU A 110 -12.27 -5.53 6.47
C LEU A 110 -13.59 -4.88 6.02
N ASN A 111 -14.55 -4.73 6.95
CA ASN A 111 -15.78 -3.97 6.66
C ASN A 111 -15.47 -2.51 6.35
N PHE A 112 -14.55 -1.89 7.10
CA PHE A 112 -14.07 -0.54 6.79
C PHE A 112 -13.50 -0.44 5.38
N LEU A 113 -12.57 -1.34 4.99
CA LEU A 113 -11.97 -1.34 3.66
C LEU A 113 -13.02 -1.52 2.56
N PHE A 114 -13.97 -2.45 2.76
CA PHE A 114 -15.07 -2.66 1.83
C PHE A 114 -15.87 -1.37 1.62
N PHE A 115 -16.32 -0.72 2.70
CA PHE A 115 -17.10 0.52 2.59
C PHE A 115 -16.28 1.68 2.04
N LEU A 116 -14.98 1.75 2.35
CA LEU A 116 -14.08 2.76 1.79
C LEU A 116 -13.95 2.59 0.27
N LEU A 117 -13.76 1.36 -0.22
CA LEU A 117 -13.70 1.06 -1.65
C LEU A 117 -15.01 1.43 -2.35
N GLN A 118 -16.15 1.05 -1.80
CA GLN A 118 -17.47 1.44 -2.32
C GLN A 118 -17.64 2.96 -2.37
N LEU A 119 -17.23 3.65 -1.30
CA LEU A 119 -17.31 5.10 -1.21
C LEU A 119 -16.40 5.78 -2.25
N VAL A 120 -15.21 5.24 -2.50
CA VAL A 120 -14.28 5.71 -3.55
C VAL A 120 -14.82 5.49 -4.96
N GLU A 121 -15.68 4.51 -5.21
CA GLU A 121 -16.28 4.27 -6.52
C GLU A 121 -17.49 5.16 -6.84
N GLN A 122 -18.16 5.70 -5.82
CA GLN A 122 -19.35 6.54 -6.02
C GLN A 122 -19.05 7.81 -6.84
N ASN A 123 -20.02 8.28 -7.64
CA ASN A 123 -19.88 9.53 -8.40
C ASN A 123 -20.07 10.80 -7.55
N ASN A 124 -20.86 10.75 -6.47
CA ASN A 124 -21.17 11.90 -5.61
C ASN A 124 -20.60 11.70 -4.21
N ARG A 125 -19.28 11.51 -4.15
CA ARG A 125 -18.53 11.24 -2.92
C ARG A 125 -18.55 12.47 -2.02
N LYS A 126 -18.83 12.27 -0.73
CA LYS A 126 -18.85 13.36 0.26
C LYS A 126 -17.77 13.13 1.31
N TYR A 127 -16.95 14.14 1.55
CA TYR A 127 -15.91 14.11 2.59
C TYR A 127 -16.49 13.76 3.97
N ALA A 128 -17.64 14.33 4.34
CA ALA A 128 -18.30 14.03 5.62
C ALA A 128 -18.65 12.54 5.79
N THR A 129 -18.98 11.83 4.71
CA THR A 129 -19.23 10.38 4.76
C THR A 129 -17.93 9.60 4.99
N PHE A 130 -16.84 10.03 4.36
CA PHE A 130 -15.52 9.44 4.57
C PHE A 130 -15.03 9.68 6.02
N GLU A 131 -15.18 10.90 6.53
CA GLU A 131 -14.84 11.27 7.91
C GLU A 131 -15.63 10.43 8.93
N ALA A 132 -16.95 10.36 8.76
CA ALA A 132 -17.79 9.53 9.62
C ALA A 132 -17.43 8.03 9.57
N LEU A 133 -17.02 7.53 8.40
CA LEU A 133 -16.55 6.15 8.25
C LEU A 133 -15.23 5.91 9.01
N CYS A 134 -14.28 6.84 8.92
CA CYS A 134 -13.04 6.79 9.68
C CYS A 134 -13.29 6.84 11.19
N ASP A 135 -14.18 7.71 11.65
CA ASP A 135 -14.53 7.83 13.08
C ASP A 135 -15.19 6.55 13.60
N LEU A 136 -16.12 5.97 12.84
CA LEU A 136 -16.84 4.75 13.21
C LEU A 136 -15.89 3.55 13.41
N TYR A 137 -14.85 3.46 12.59
CA TYR A 137 -13.88 2.36 12.61
C TYR A 137 -12.57 2.71 13.29
N LYS A 138 -12.50 3.85 14.00
CA LYS A 138 -11.29 4.33 14.66
C LYS A 138 -10.57 3.26 15.51
N PRO A 139 -11.25 2.44 16.34
CA PRO A 139 -10.58 1.37 17.09
C PRO A 139 -9.88 0.31 16.22
N SER A 140 -10.37 0.07 15.01
CA SER A 140 -9.74 -0.84 14.05
C SER A 140 -8.58 -0.18 13.32
N LEU A 141 -8.69 1.12 13.04
CA LEU A 141 -7.67 1.90 12.35
C LEU A 141 -6.47 2.21 13.26
N ASP A 142 -6.71 2.48 14.54
CA ASP A 142 -5.65 2.79 15.52
C ASP A 142 -4.77 1.56 15.85
N ARG A 143 -5.07 0.37 15.30
CA ARG A 143 -4.20 -0.83 15.39
C ARG A 143 -2.89 -0.67 14.63
N ASP A 144 -2.86 0.16 13.58
CA ASP A 144 -1.65 0.48 12.83
C ASP A 144 -1.59 2.01 12.59
N PRO A 145 -0.68 2.73 13.28
CA PRO A 145 -0.51 4.18 13.13
C PRO A 145 -0.16 4.62 11.70
N SER A 146 0.37 3.72 10.86
CA SER A 146 0.71 4.06 9.47
C SER A 146 -0.52 4.38 8.61
N TYR A 147 -1.71 3.89 8.99
CA TYR A 147 -2.95 4.09 8.24
C TYR A 147 -3.37 5.54 8.17
N GLU A 148 -3.10 6.33 9.20
CA GLU A 148 -3.47 7.74 9.25
C GLU A 148 -2.93 8.48 8.02
N LYS A 149 -1.64 8.32 7.70
CA LYS A 149 -1.01 8.99 6.55
C LYS A 149 -1.65 8.59 5.22
N TYR A 150 -2.07 7.33 5.07
CA TYR A 150 -2.76 6.89 3.86
C TYR A 150 -4.16 7.49 3.78
N LEU A 151 -4.93 7.45 4.87
CA LEU A 151 -6.28 8.01 4.93
C LEU A 151 -6.29 9.51 4.63
N GLN A 152 -5.27 10.25 5.08
CA GLN A 152 -5.07 11.65 4.72
C GLN A 152 -4.93 11.84 3.21
N LYS A 153 -4.01 11.09 2.60
CA LYS A 153 -3.78 11.13 1.14
C LYS A 153 -5.04 10.74 0.35
N ILE A 154 -5.78 9.75 0.83
CA ILE A 154 -7.05 9.30 0.23
C ILE A 154 -8.11 10.41 0.33
N GLY A 155 -8.25 11.03 1.51
CA GLY A 155 -9.15 12.16 1.76
C GLY A 155 -8.92 13.32 0.79
N VAL A 156 -7.66 13.71 0.59
CA VAL A 156 -7.30 14.76 -0.36
C VAL A 156 -7.56 14.33 -1.80
N LYS A 157 -7.16 13.11 -2.19
CA LYS A 157 -7.23 12.65 -3.60
C LYS A 157 -8.62 12.33 -4.12
N PHE A 158 -9.54 11.88 -3.27
CA PHE A 158 -10.86 11.39 -3.70
C PHE A 158 -12.04 12.23 -3.22
N PHE A 159 -11.84 13.08 -2.19
CA PHE A 159 -12.93 13.78 -1.49
C PHE A 159 -12.67 15.29 -1.32
N ASP A 160 -11.67 15.85 -2.02
CA ASP A 160 -11.29 17.27 -1.97
C ASP A 160 -11.05 17.79 -0.53
N GLY A 161 -10.31 17.00 0.26
CA GLY A 161 -10.00 17.24 1.66
C GLY A 161 -9.05 18.41 1.96
N SER A 162 -9.17 19.55 1.28
CA SER A 162 -8.35 20.76 1.53
C SER A 162 -8.38 21.25 2.99
N ARG A 163 -9.37 20.80 3.77
CA ARG A 163 -9.48 21.05 5.23
C ARG A 163 -8.48 20.28 6.08
N TYR A 164 -7.94 19.16 5.59
CA TYR A 164 -7.01 18.31 6.34
C TYR A 164 -5.56 18.79 6.21
N GLU A 165 -5.18 19.38 5.06
CA GLU A 165 -3.82 19.91 4.83
C GLU A 165 -3.40 20.95 5.88
N GLN A 166 -4.33 21.71 6.43
CA GLN A 166 -4.01 22.79 7.37
C GLN A 166 -3.54 22.34 8.76
N ARG A 167 -3.80 21.10 9.17
CA ARG A 167 -3.44 20.64 10.53
C ARG A 167 -2.06 19.96 10.63
N ASN A 168 -1.53 19.39 9.54
CA ASN A 168 -0.43 18.41 9.63
C ASN A 168 0.83 18.69 8.77
N ILE A 169 0.92 19.83 8.06
CA ILE A 169 2.12 20.21 7.28
C ILE A 169 3.41 20.15 8.12
N ILE A 170 3.34 20.42 9.42
CA ILE A 170 4.51 20.51 10.31
C ILE A 170 5.14 19.12 10.59
N PHE A 171 4.39 18.02 10.50
CA PHE A 171 4.90 16.68 10.84
C PHE A 171 5.41 15.89 9.62
N SER A 172 4.97 16.26 8.42
CA SER A 172 5.32 15.58 7.16
C SER A 172 6.78 15.81 6.77
N ASP A 173 7.29 17.04 6.90
CA ASP A 173 8.66 17.39 6.49
C ASP A 173 9.73 16.70 7.35
N LEU A 174 9.49 16.56 8.65
CA LEU A 174 10.45 15.96 9.58
C LEU A 174 10.64 14.45 9.32
N LEU A 175 9.57 13.74 8.99
CA LEU A 175 9.66 12.31 8.67
C LEU A 175 10.11 12.04 7.24
N GLN A 176 9.83 12.95 6.30
CA GLN A 176 10.35 12.83 4.96
C GLN A 176 11.88 13.00 4.95
N GLN A 177 12.43 13.89 5.79
CA GLN A 177 13.88 13.94 6.02
C GLN A 177 14.42 12.64 6.61
N PHE A 178 13.74 12.05 7.60
CA PHE A 178 14.18 10.78 8.20
C PHE A 178 14.20 9.59 7.22
N PHE A 179 13.25 9.53 6.28
CA PHE A 179 13.23 8.47 5.26
C PHE A 179 14.25 8.70 4.13
N ILE A 180 14.55 9.95 3.80
CA ILE A 180 15.63 10.27 2.85
C ILE A 180 16.99 9.91 3.46
N ASP A 181 17.19 10.18 4.74
CA ASP A 181 18.41 9.84 5.50
C ASP A 181 18.67 8.33 5.53
N LEU A 182 17.61 7.52 5.70
CA LEU A 182 17.71 6.05 5.63
C LEU A 182 17.92 5.49 4.21
N GLU A 183 17.59 6.24 3.16
CA GLU A 183 17.83 5.85 1.77
C GLU A 183 19.24 6.25 1.28
N GLU A 184 19.93 7.18 1.94
CA GLU A 184 21.31 7.59 1.59
C GLU A 184 22.37 6.62 2.14
N ASP A 185 22.15 5.98 3.30
CA ASP A 185 23.10 5.04 3.91
C ASP A 185 23.26 3.71 3.14
N ASP A 186 22.29 3.32 2.30
CA ASP A 186 22.31 2.06 1.51
C ASP A 186 23.08 2.19 0.18
N LEU A 187 23.65 3.35 -0.14
CA LEU A 187 24.25 3.63 -1.46
C LEU A 187 25.79 3.68 -1.49
N ASP A 188 26.49 3.53 -0.34
CA ASP A 188 27.95 3.78 -0.26
C ASP A 188 28.85 2.53 -0.08
N GLU A 189 28.35 1.31 -0.30
CA GLU A 189 29.20 0.13 -0.48
C GLU A 189 29.37 -0.23 -1.96
N GLY A 190 30.35 0.41 -2.61
CA GLY A 190 30.96 -0.17 -3.80
C GLY A 190 31.60 0.83 -4.75
N THR A 191 32.84 1.23 -4.49
CA THR A 191 33.97 1.11 -5.44
C THR A 191 35.24 1.81 -4.91
N SER A 192 36.24 1.05 -4.48
CA SER A 192 37.63 1.39 -4.78
C SER A 192 38.49 0.12 -4.79
N VAL A 193 38.59 -0.54 -5.95
CA VAL A 193 39.72 -1.45 -6.20
C VAL A 193 40.77 -0.62 -6.91
N HIS A 194 41.77 -0.18 -6.15
CA HIS A 194 43.01 0.38 -6.67
C HIS A 194 43.90 -0.81 -7.06
N GLY A 195 44.21 -0.94 -8.34
CA GLY A 195 45.23 -1.85 -8.85
C GLY A 195 46.14 -1.09 -9.79
N GLU A 196 47.22 -0.54 -9.24
CA GLU A 196 48.38 -0.12 -10.02
C GLU A 196 49.06 -1.36 -10.62
N VAL A 197 49.41 -1.27 -11.91
CA VAL A 197 50.19 -2.28 -12.63
C VAL A 197 51.61 -1.74 -12.74
N ASP A 198 52.54 -2.42 -12.08
CA ASP A 198 53.96 -2.47 -12.46
C ASP A 198 54.22 -3.76 -13.26
#